data_AF-A0A6L7MYT7-F1
#
_entry.id   AF-A0A6L7MYT7-F1
#
_cell.length_a   1.000
_cell.length_b   1.000
_cell.length_c   1.000
_cell.angle_alpha   90.00
_cell.angle_beta   90.00
_cell.angle_gamma   90.00
#
_symmetry.space_group_name_H-M   'P 1'
#
loop_
_entity.id
_entity.type
_entity.pdbx_description
1 polymer ?
#
loop_
_entity_poly.entity_id
_entity_poly.type
_entity_poly.pdbx_seq_one_letter_code
_entity_poly.pdbx_strand_id
1 'polypeptide(L)'
;MKAITVRNVPAELAESLEREKRRRGVSLNHTVLALLAEALGISKHATRSNGLRRMAGTWTETEYREFERAVAPFDEIDDAIWR
;
A
#
# COMPACT_ATOMS: atom_id res chain seq x y z
N MET A 1 -8.86 8.21 27.21
CA MET A 1 -7.64 8.03 28.06
C MET A 1 -7.00 9.39 28.28
N LYS A 2 -6.29 9.55 29.40
CA LYS A 2 -5.44 10.73 29.63
C LYS A 2 -4.26 10.74 28.65
N ALA A 3 -3.72 11.92 28.37
CA ALA A 3 -2.55 12.07 27.50
C ALA A 3 -1.35 11.29 28.06
N ILE A 4 -0.63 10.60 27.18
CA ILE A 4 0.62 9.92 27.51
C ILE A 4 1.77 10.84 27.07
N THR A 5 2.71 11.09 27.98
CA THR A 5 3.95 11.82 27.65
C THR A 5 5.10 10.83 27.62
N VAL A 6 5.71 10.64 26.45
CA VAL A 6 6.92 9.83 26.29
C VAL A 6 8.12 10.75 26.54
N ARG A 7 8.90 10.45 27.59
CA ARG A 7 10.08 11.24 27.98
C ARG A 7 11.36 10.59 27.46
N ASN A 8 12.42 11.37 27.35
CA ASN A 8 13.76 10.92 26.93
C ASN A 8 13.78 10.23 25.56
N VAL A 9 13.02 10.76 24.59
CA VAL A 9 13.04 10.27 23.21
C VAL A 9 14.41 10.60 22.60
N PRO A 10 15.20 9.60 22.15
CA PRO A 10 16.48 9.86 21.48
C PRO A 10 16.29 10.72 20.23
N ALA A 11 17.26 11.58 19.92
CA ALA A 11 17.19 12.48 18.76
C ALA A 11 16.96 11.70 17.45
N GLU A 12 17.65 10.57 17.27
CA GLU A 12 17.50 9.70 16.10
C GLU A 12 16.06 9.15 15.96
N LEU A 13 15.41 8.82 17.08
CA LEU A 13 14.02 8.35 17.09
C LEU A 13 13.06 9.49 16.75
N ALA A 14 13.28 10.70 17.30
CA ALA A 14 12.49 11.88 16.98
C ALA A 14 12.57 12.23 15.48
N GLU A 15 13.78 12.21 14.91
CA GLU A 15 13.99 12.42 13.48
C GLU A 15 13.31 11.33 12.63
N SER A 16 13.41 10.07 13.05
CA SER A 16 12.77 8.95 12.36
C SER A 16 11.24 9.09 12.36
N LEU A 17 10.66 9.51 13.48
CA LEU A 17 9.23 9.80 13.58
C LEU A 17 8.82 10.97 12.68
N GLU A 18 9.64 12.01 12.57
CA GLU A 18 9.36 13.14 11.69
C GLU A 18 9.49 12.79 10.20
N ARG A 19 10.47 11.95 9.82
CA ARG A 19 10.54 11.40 8.45
C ARG A 19 9.31 10.58 8.14
N GLU A 20 8.88 9.73 9.06
CA GLU A 20 7.71 8.88 8.88
C GLU A 20 6.41 9.69 8.80
N LYS A 21 6.29 10.76 9.60
CA LYS A 21 5.18 11.73 9.52
C LYS A 21 5.07 12.32 8.12
N ARG A 22 6.19 12.80 7.56
CA ARG A 22 6.25 13.36 6.20
C ARG A 22 5.89 12.31 5.15
N ARG A 23 6.39 11.08 5.29
CA ARG A 23 6.09 9.96 4.38
C ARG A 23 4.62 9.60 4.35
N ARG A 24 3.96 9.57 5.52
CA ARG A 24 2.53 9.22 5.65
C ARG A 24 1.59 10.40 5.38
N GLY A 25 2.07 11.64 5.47
CA GLY A 25 1.25 12.85 5.28
C GLY A 25 0.21 13.08 6.37
N VAL A 26 0.42 12.54 7.58
CA VAL A 26 -0.51 12.62 8.72
C VAL A 26 0.16 13.30 9.91
N SER A 27 -0.59 13.62 10.97
CA SER A 27 -0.02 14.24 12.16
C SER A 27 0.99 13.33 12.88
N LEU A 28 1.89 13.94 13.67
CA LEU A 28 2.89 13.19 14.44
C LEU A 28 2.21 12.23 15.42
N ASN A 29 1.17 12.69 16.12
CA ASN A 29 0.41 11.85 17.05
C ASN A 29 -0.22 10.64 16.34
N HIS A 30 -0.83 10.84 15.16
CA HIS A 30 -1.40 9.74 14.38
C HIS A 30 -0.34 8.74 13.93
N THR A 31 0.83 9.25 13.51
CA THR A 31 1.98 8.42 13.15
C THR A 31 2.46 7.56 14.32
N VAL A 32 2.61 8.16 15.51
CA VAL A 32 3.02 7.46 16.73
C VAL A 32 2.00 6.39 17.12
N LEU A 33 0.71 6.73 17.14
CA LEU A 33 -0.34 5.77 17.46
C LEU A 33 -0.39 4.61 16.47
N ALA A 34 -0.24 4.88 15.17
CA ALA A 34 -0.20 3.84 14.15
C ALA A 34 0.99 2.90 14.34
N LEU A 35 2.18 3.43 14.57
CA LEU A 35 3.38 2.62 14.83
C LEU A 35 3.26 1.78 16.10
N LEU A 36 2.70 2.33 17.17
CA LEU A 36 2.45 1.58 18.41
C LEU A 36 1.40 0.48 18.21
N ALA A 37 0.32 0.77 17.47
CA ALA A 37 -0.71 -0.22 17.17
C ALA A 37 -0.16 -1.36 16.27
N GLU A 38 0.69 -1.03 15.29
CA GLU A 38 1.42 -2.01 14.47
C GLU A 38 2.35 -2.89 15.33
N ALA A 39 3.17 -2.27 16.19
CA ALA A 39 4.13 -2.96 17.05
C ALA A 39 3.47 -3.87 18.09
N LEU A 40 2.29 -3.49 18.60
CA LEU A 40 1.53 -4.27 19.58
C LEU A 40 0.55 -5.27 18.94
N GLY A 41 0.48 -5.33 17.60
CA GLY A 41 -0.46 -6.20 16.89
C GLY A 41 -1.94 -5.83 17.09
N ILE A 42 -2.22 -4.59 17.51
CA ILE A 42 -3.58 -4.09 17.79
C ILE A 42 -4.21 -3.50 16.51
N SER A 43 -3.45 -3.35 15.42
CA SER A 43 -3.95 -2.74 14.19
C SER A 43 -5.08 -3.57 13.55
N LYS A 44 -6.33 -3.22 13.85
CA LYS A 44 -7.52 -3.74 13.16
C LYS A 44 -7.83 -3.00 11.84
N HIS A 45 -7.26 -1.80 11.62
CA HIS A 45 -7.70 -0.89 10.54
C HIS A 45 -6.58 -0.08 9.85
N ALA A 46 -5.45 -0.71 9.57
CA ALA A 46 -4.67 -0.31 8.41
C ALA A 46 -4.34 -1.59 7.67
N THR A 47 -5.27 -2.08 6.84
CA THR A 47 -4.87 -2.96 5.75
C THR A 47 -3.71 -2.24 5.08
N ARG A 48 -2.49 -2.76 5.26
CA ARG A 48 -1.30 -2.26 4.57
C ARG A 48 -1.70 -2.09 3.11
N SER A 49 -1.94 -0.86 2.70
CA SER A 49 -2.30 -0.56 1.32
C SER A 49 -0.99 -0.35 0.63
N ASN A 50 -0.52 -1.39 -0.07
CA ASN A 50 0.63 -1.31 -0.96
C ASN A 50 0.31 -0.51 -2.24
N GLY A 51 -0.78 0.28 -2.26
CA GLY A 51 -1.26 1.01 -3.43
C GLY A 51 -1.97 0.14 -4.48
N LEU A 52 -1.82 -1.19 -4.43
CA LEU A 52 -2.43 -2.12 -5.39
C LEU A 52 -3.94 -2.24 -5.22
N ARG A 53 -4.51 -1.78 -4.10
CA ARG A 53 -5.98 -1.74 -3.92
C ARG A 53 -6.67 -0.90 -4.99
N ARG A 54 -6.03 0.13 -5.53
CA ARG A 54 -6.57 0.91 -6.67
C ARG A 54 -6.56 0.10 -7.97
N MET A 55 -5.65 -0.86 -8.08
CA MET A 55 -5.56 -1.79 -9.21
C MET A 55 -6.45 -3.02 -9.01
N ALA A 56 -6.95 -3.23 -7.79
CA ALA A 56 -7.93 -4.26 -7.50
C ALA A 56 -9.32 -3.76 -7.92
N GLY A 57 -9.80 -4.26 -9.05
CA GLY A 57 -11.12 -4.01 -9.61
C GLY A 57 -11.47 -5.08 -10.63
N THR A 58 -12.74 -5.17 -11.00
CA THR A 58 -13.20 -6.02 -12.12
C THR A 58 -13.24 -5.20 -13.39
N TRP A 59 -12.98 -5.82 -14.53
CA TRP A 59 -13.20 -5.15 -15.82
C TRP A 59 -14.69 -4.96 -16.07
N THR A 60 -15.00 -3.81 -16.67
CA THR A 60 -16.27 -3.65 -17.38
C THR A 60 -16.29 -4.55 -18.62
N GLU A 61 -17.48 -4.86 -19.12
CA GLU A 61 -17.63 -5.67 -20.35
C GLU A 61 -16.86 -5.03 -21.52
N THR A 62 -16.86 -3.70 -21.64
CA THR A 62 -16.12 -2.98 -22.69
C THR A 62 -14.62 -3.18 -22.58
N GLU A 63 -14.05 -3.01 -21.37
CA GLU A 63 -12.61 -3.22 -21.11
C GLU A 63 -12.21 -4.67 -21.38
N TYR A 64 -13.06 -5.63 -21.01
CA TYR A 64 -12.85 -7.05 -21.32
C TYR A 64 -12.80 -7.30 -22.84
N ARG A 65 -13.77 -6.78 -23.60
CA ARG A 65 -13.82 -6.95 -25.06
C ARG A 65 -12.67 -6.25 -25.78
N GLU A 66 -12.18 -5.13 -25.24
CA GLU A 66 -10.99 -4.46 -25.78
C GLU A 66 -9.74 -5.29 -25.55
N PHE A 67 -9.56 -5.80 -24.33
CA PHE A 67 -8.44 -6.68 -24.00
C PHE A 67 -8.41 -7.93 -24.87
N GLU A 68 -9.53 -8.67 -24.97
CA GLU A 68 -9.63 -9.91 -25.77
C GLU A 68 -9.21 -9.68 -27.23
N ARG A 69 -9.65 -8.56 -27.83
CA ARG A 69 -9.24 -8.20 -29.19
C ARG A 69 -7.75 -7.89 -29.31
N ALA A 70 -7.17 -7.27 -28.29
CA ALA A 70 -5.75 -6.93 -28.27
C ALA A 70 -4.86 -8.15 -28.07
N VAL A 71 -5.31 -9.17 -27.34
CA VAL A 71 -4.52 -10.38 -27.07
C VAL A 71 -4.77 -11.54 -28.02
N ALA A 72 -5.84 -11.49 -28.83
CA ALA A 72 -6.16 -12.53 -29.80
C ALA A 72 -4.98 -13.00 -30.68
N PRO A 73 -4.05 -12.14 -31.16
CA PRO A 73 -2.90 -12.59 -31.94
C PRO A 73 -1.90 -13.47 -31.17
N PHE A 74 -1.90 -13.43 -29.83
CA PHE A 74 -1.01 -14.23 -29.00
C PHE A 74 -1.55 -15.65 -28.71
N ASP A 75 -2.83 -15.91 -29.03
CA ASP A 75 -3.44 -17.24 -28.90
C ASP A 75 -3.21 -18.11 -30.14
N GLU A 76 -2.61 -17.56 -31.20
CA GLU A 76 -2.22 -18.29 -32.39
C GLU A 76 -0.82 -18.89 -32.21
N ILE A 77 -0.68 -20.19 -32.53
CA ILE A 77 0.63 -20.84 -32.56
C ILE A 77 1.35 -20.39 -33.83
N ASP A 78 2.43 -19.62 -33.65
CA ASP A 78 3.35 -19.32 -34.75
C ASP A 78 4.27 -20.52 -35.00
N ASP A 79 3.89 -21.33 -36.01
CA ASP A 79 4.64 -22.51 -36.46
C ASP A 79 6.10 -22.21 -36.86
N ALA A 80 6.43 -20.96 -37.21
CA ALA A 80 7.79 -20.55 -37.58
C ALA A 80 8.68 -20.27 -36.36
N ILE A 81 8.09 -19.97 -35.19
CA ILE A 81 8.81 -19.76 -33.92
C ILE A 81 8.86 -21.06 -33.09
N TRP A 82 7.88 -21.96 -33.26
CA TRP A 82 7.77 -23.18 -32.44
C TRP A 82 8.65 -24.36 -32.92
N ARG A 83 9.26 -24.30 -34.11
CA ARG A 83 10.21 -25.32 -34.61
C ARG A 83 11.65 -24.94 -34.39
#